data_AF-L1JYT5-F1
#
_entry.id   AF-L1JYT5-F1
#
_cell.length_a   1.000
_cell.length_b   1.000
_cell.length_c   1.000
_cell.angle_alpha   90.00
_cell.angle_beta   90.00
_cell.angle_gamma   90.00
#
_symmetry.space_group_name_H-M   'P 1'
#
loop_
_entity.id
_entity.type
_entity.pdbx_description
1 polymer ?
#
loop_
_entity_poly.entity_id
_entity_poly.type
_entity_poly.pdbx_seq_one_letter_code
_entity_poly.pdbx_strand_id
1 'polypeptide(L)'
;MGESQKEIKFDEVALNLIRAETIRKERKNARLNETFRLNPKNLVNSMVTGKPNEDLQRFGEASGASHDIMEELDKTIKETRKVPTEKYAAPITSSHEIGWFSTPLMKQRISVGLKSNEITSYAALYTAAMGRNPFAARDK
;
A
#
# COMPACT_ATOMS: atom_id res chain seq x y z
N MET A 1 12.46 -7.22 57.99
CA MET A 1 13.54 -7.91 57.26
C MET A 1 13.60 -7.33 55.87
N GLY A 2 14.45 -6.32 55.65
CA GLY A 2 14.58 -5.64 54.37
C GLY A 2 15.76 -6.20 53.62
N GLU A 3 15.52 -6.81 52.46
CA GLU A 3 16.58 -7.23 51.56
C GLU A 3 17.26 -5.98 51.00
N SER A 4 18.49 -5.75 51.44
CA SER A 4 19.37 -4.72 50.88
C SER A 4 19.61 -5.05 49.41
N GLN A 5 19.11 -4.19 48.52
CA GLN A 5 19.36 -4.32 47.09
C GLN A 5 20.87 -4.20 46.85
N LYS A 6 21.52 -5.31 46.51
CA LYS A 6 22.91 -5.30 46.04
C LYS A 6 22.97 -4.47 44.76
N GLU A 7 23.70 -3.37 44.79
CA GLU A 7 24.05 -2.62 43.58
C GLU A 7 24.82 -3.55 42.63
N ILE A 8 24.18 -3.94 41.53
CA ILE A 8 24.81 -4.72 40.47
C ILE A 8 25.78 -3.79 39.74
N LYS A 9 27.04 -3.81 40.17
CA LYS A 9 28.12 -3.09 39.48
C LYS A 9 28.39 -3.78 38.15
N PHE A 10 27.94 -3.17 37.06
CA PHE A 10 28.18 -3.69 35.72
C PHE A 10 29.65 -3.48 35.32
N ASP A 11 30.22 -4.51 34.69
CA ASP A 11 31.53 -4.40 34.06
C ASP A 11 31.40 -3.63 32.74
N GLU A 12 31.93 -2.41 32.73
CA GLU A 12 31.93 -1.52 31.58
C GLU A 12 32.66 -2.13 30.37
N VAL A 13 33.69 -2.94 30.61
CA VAL A 13 34.45 -3.62 29.55
C VAL A 13 33.58 -4.68 28.89
N ALA A 14 32.85 -5.47 29.68
CA ALA A 14 31.91 -6.47 29.16
C ALA A 14 30.76 -5.83 28.36
N LEU A 15 30.21 -4.70 28.84
CA LEU A 15 29.18 -3.95 28.10
C LEU A 15 29.69 -3.40 26.76
N ASN A 16 30.91 -2.86 26.76
CA ASN A 16 31.56 -2.38 25.54
C ASN A 16 31.79 -3.51 24.53
N LEU A 17 32.14 -4.71 25.01
CA LEU A 17 32.35 -5.88 24.17
C LEU A 17 31.03 -6.35 23.53
N ILE A 18 29.94 -6.41 24.30
CA ILE A 18 28.60 -6.71 23.78
C ILE A 18 28.21 -5.67 22.72
N ARG A 19 28.40 -4.38 23.00
CA ARG A 19 28.07 -3.30 22.06
C ARG A 19 28.87 -3.40 20.76
N ALA A 20 30.16 -3.69 20.85
CA ALA A 20 31.01 -3.88 19.67
C ALA A 20 30.56 -5.07 18.83
N GLU A 21 30.15 -6.16 19.49
CA GLU A 21 29.63 -7.36 18.83
C GLU A 21 28.29 -7.10 18.14
N THR A 22 27.37 -6.38 18.78
CA THR A 22 26.11 -5.92 18.18
C THR A 22 26.35 -5.06 16.95
N ILE A 23 27.21 -4.03 17.05
CA ILE A 23 27.56 -3.17 15.91
C ILE A 23 28.17 -3.99 14.77
N ARG A 24 29.01 -4.99 15.08
CA ARG A 24 29.61 -5.87 14.07
C ARG A 24 28.55 -6.72 13.36
N LYS A 25 27.59 -7.28 14.10
CA LYS A 25 26.47 -8.05 13.55
C LYS A 25 25.56 -7.19 12.69
N GLU A 26 25.21 -6.00 13.18
CA GLU A 26 24.41 -5.03 12.44
C GLU A 26 25.09 -4.64 11.13
N ARG A 27 26.38 -4.25 11.17
CA ARG A 27 27.13 -3.89 9.95
C ARG A 27 27.28 -5.05 8.97
N LYS A 28 27.38 -6.29 9.45
CA LYS A 28 27.44 -7.48 8.59
C LYS A 28 26.14 -7.70 7.81
N ASN A 29 25.01 -7.33 8.41
CA ASN A 29 23.67 -7.51 7.82
C ASN A 29 23.10 -6.25 7.17
N ALA A 30 23.65 -5.07 7.47
CA ALA A 30 23.30 -3.80 6.85
C ALA A 30 23.80 -3.80 5.40
N ARG A 31 22.91 -4.10 4.47
CA ARG A 31 23.17 -3.96 3.03
C ARG A 31 22.67 -2.60 2.58
N LEU A 32 23.57 -1.74 2.11
CA LEU A 32 23.18 -0.51 1.45
C LEU A 32 22.52 -0.88 0.13
N ASN A 33 21.35 -0.29 -0.16
CA ASN A 33 20.76 -0.46 -1.49
C ASN A 33 21.53 0.43 -2.47
N GLU A 34 22.46 -0.15 -3.22
CA GLU A 34 23.23 0.55 -4.26
C GLU A 34 22.38 0.82 -5.51
N THR A 35 21.27 0.10 -5.66
CA THR A 35 20.31 0.27 -6.75
C THR A 35 19.17 1.19 -6.31
N PHE A 36 19.35 2.49 -6.51
CA PHE A 36 18.32 3.48 -6.23
C PHE A 36 17.27 3.50 -7.34
N ARG A 37 16.08 2.96 -7.05
CA ARG A 37 14.89 3.11 -7.91
C ARG A 37 14.01 4.20 -7.35
N LEU A 38 13.71 5.21 -8.16
CA LEU A 38 12.78 6.26 -7.77
C LEU A 38 11.35 5.79 -8.02
N ASN A 39 10.47 5.94 -7.02
CA ASN A 39 9.05 5.69 -7.21
C ASN A 39 8.41 6.92 -7.89
N PRO A 40 7.95 6.85 -9.14
CA PRO A 40 7.38 8.00 -9.85
C PRO A 40 6.16 8.60 -9.15
N LYS A 41 5.38 7.79 -8.42
CA LYS A 41 4.22 8.28 -7.65
C LYS A 41 4.64 9.14 -6.46
N ASN A 42 5.77 8.81 -5.82
CA ASN A 42 6.31 9.57 -4.70
C ASN A 42 7.21 10.72 -5.16
N LEU A 43 7.81 10.60 -6.35
CA LEU A 43 8.64 11.62 -7.00
C LEU A 43 7.89 12.96 -7.16
N VAL A 44 6.63 12.94 -7.58
CA VAL A 44 5.84 14.19 -7.77
C VAL A 44 5.62 14.92 -6.44
N ASN A 45 5.43 14.18 -5.34
CA ASN A 45 5.14 14.75 -4.03
C ASN A 45 6.38 15.02 -3.18
N SER A 46 7.50 14.32 -3.45
CA SER A 46 8.74 14.41 -2.67
C SER A 46 9.89 15.05 -3.44
N MET A 47 9.66 15.53 -4.67
CA MET A 47 10.68 16.31 -5.37
C MET A 47 10.90 17.60 -4.60
N VAL A 48 12.17 17.82 -4.26
CA VAL A 48 12.72 19.13 -3.98
C VAL A 48 12.22 20.05 -5.09
N THR A 49 11.39 21.04 -4.76
CA THR A 49 10.95 22.05 -5.72
C THR A 49 12.18 22.58 -6.44
N GLY A 50 12.13 22.66 -7.77
CA GLY A 50 13.20 23.27 -8.55
C GLY A 50 13.54 24.67 -8.04
N LYS A 51 14.66 25.24 -8.49
CA LYS A 51 15.03 26.60 -8.05
C LYS A 51 13.87 27.54 -8.38
N PRO A 52 13.52 28.51 -7.50
CA PRO A 52 12.38 29.41 -7.73
C PRO A 52 12.45 30.19 -9.04
N ASN A 53 13.64 30.29 -9.63
CA ASN A 53 13.91 30.99 -10.89
C ASN A 53 13.93 30.07 -12.12
N GLU A 54 13.74 28.76 -11.97
CA GLU A 54 13.61 27.85 -13.11
C GLU A 54 12.16 27.83 -13.59
N ASP A 55 11.89 28.57 -14.66
CA ASP A 55 10.64 28.46 -15.39
C ASP A 55 10.66 27.16 -16.22
N LEU A 56 10.07 26.10 -15.66
CA LEU A 56 9.89 24.79 -16.29
C LEU A 56 9.17 24.86 -17.64
N GLN A 57 8.40 25.93 -17.92
CA GLN A 57 7.75 26.14 -19.22
C GLN A 57 8.69 26.76 -20.26
N ARG A 58 9.71 27.53 -19.84
CA ARG A 58 10.71 28.16 -20.72
C ARG A 58 11.94 27.30 -20.97
N PHE A 59 12.38 26.55 -19.96
CA PHE A 59 13.56 25.69 -20.01
C PHE A 59 13.19 24.21 -19.96
N GLY A 60 11.94 23.87 -20.29
CA GLY A 60 11.50 22.50 -20.46
C GLY A 60 12.27 21.85 -21.60
N GLU A 61 13.52 21.46 -21.33
CA GLU A 61 14.16 20.38 -22.03
C GLU A 61 13.12 19.27 -22.00
N ALA A 62 12.60 18.92 -23.18
CA ALA A 62 11.95 17.66 -23.37
C ALA A 62 13.00 16.64 -22.95
N SER A 63 12.98 16.29 -21.66
CA SER A 63 13.87 15.33 -21.07
C SER A 63 13.62 14.10 -21.90
N GLY A 64 14.56 13.82 -22.81
CA GLY A 64 14.68 12.55 -23.47
C GLY A 64 15.04 11.59 -22.37
N ALA A 65 14.06 11.25 -21.52
CA ALA A 65 14.14 10.11 -20.64
C ALA A 65 14.58 8.99 -21.57
N SER A 66 15.83 8.56 -21.40
CA SER A 66 16.44 7.58 -22.29
C SER A 66 15.46 6.41 -22.40
N HIS A 67 15.23 5.93 -23.62
CA HIS A 67 14.25 4.90 -23.91
C HIS A 67 14.33 3.72 -22.91
N ASP A 68 15.57 3.39 -22.52
CA ASP A 68 15.93 2.40 -21.52
C ASP A 68 15.27 2.63 -20.14
N ILE A 69 15.22 3.87 -19.64
CA ILE A 69 14.61 4.21 -18.35
C ILE A 69 13.09 4.03 -18.43
N MET A 70 12.48 4.43 -19.55
CA MET A 70 11.03 4.27 -19.74
C MET A 70 10.65 2.80 -19.84
N GLU A 71 11.46 1.99 -20.51
CA GLU A 71 11.25 0.54 -20.62
C GLU A 71 11.42 -0.17 -19.27
N GLU A 72 12.44 0.18 -18.49
CA GLU A 72 12.61 -0.35 -17.13
C GLU A 72 11.44 0.04 -16.22
N LEU A 73 10.94 1.28 -16.35
CA LEU A 73 9.81 1.74 -15.57
C LEU A 73 8.53 0.97 -15.93
N ASP A 74 8.26 0.77 -17.22
CA ASP A 74 7.09 0.01 -17.66
C ASP A 74 7.16 -1.45 -17.20
N LYS A 75 8.34 -2.09 -17.27
CA LYS A 75 8.58 -3.44 -16.74
C LYS A 75 8.28 -3.52 -15.24
N THR A 76 8.81 -2.59 -14.46
CA THR A 76 8.59 -2.57 -13.00
C THR A 76 7.13 -2.28 -12.63
N ILE A 77 6.43 -1.40 -13.35
CA ILE A 77 5.00 -1.16 -13.15
C ILE A 77 4.19 -2.42 -13.46
N LYS A 78 4.52 -3.12 -14.56
CA LYS A 78 3.86 -4.38 -14.91
C LYS A 78 4.09 -5.44 -13.84
N GLU A 79 5.32 -5.60 -13.36
CA GLU A 79 5.66 -6.55 -12.30
C GLU A 79 4.96 -6.27 -10.97
N THR A 80 4.84 -4.99 -10.59
CA THR A 80 4.18 -4.60 -9.33
C THR A 80 2.66 -4.79 -9.37
N ARG A 81 2.05 -4.78 -10.56
CA ARG A 81 0.62 -5.03 -10.76
C ARG A 81 0.25 -6.51 -10.85
N LYS A 82 1.22 -7.42 -10.93
CA LYS A 82 0.96 -8.86 -11.01
C LYS A 82 0.23 -9.37 -9.77
N VAL A 83 -0.75 -10.23 -9.98
CA VAL A 83 -1.48 -10.91 -8.90
C VAL A 83 -0.59 -12.00 -8.28
N PRO A 84 -0.73 -12.37 -6.99
CA PRO A 84 0.09 -13.43 -6.38
C PRO A 84 0.16 -14.73 -7.18
N THR A 85 -0.92 -15.12 -7.84
CA THR A 85 -1.03 -16.29 -8.73
C THR A 85 -0.15 -16.20 -9.99
N GLU A 86 0.15 -14.99 -10.46
CA GLU A 86 1.06 -14.75 -11.58
C GLU A 86 2.52 -14.64 -11.12
N LYS A 87 2.73 -14.31 -9.84
CA LYS A 87 4.06 -14.10 -9.25
C LYS A 87 4.70 -15.40 -8.75
N TYR A 88 3.91 -16.33 -8.23
CA TYR A 88 4.41 -17.58 -7.66
C TYR A 88 3.68 -18.79 -8.27
N ALA A 89 4.38 -19.91 -8.41
CA ALA A 89 3.80 -21.15 -8.93
C ALA A 89 2.79 -21.80 -7.95
N ALA A 90 2.95 -21.57 -6.66
CA ALA A 90 2.13 -22.12 -5.59
C ALA A 90 1.98 -21.10 -4.44
N PRO A 91 0.92 -21.20 -3.61
CA PRO A 91 0.75 -20.31 -2.46
C PRO A 91 1.86 -20.56 -1.43
N ILE A 92 2.50 -19.49 -0.97
CA ILE A 92 3.63 -19.55 0.00
C ILE A 92 3.12 -19.42 1.44
N THR A 93 1.97 -18.77 1.64
CA THR A 93 1.37 -18.55 2.97
C THR A 93 -0.06 -19.03 2.99
N SER A 94 -0.57 -19.38 4.17
CA SER A 94 -1.97 -19.82 4.33
C SER A 94 -2.99 -18.79 3.84
N SER A 95 -2.69 -17.49 3.97
CA SER A 95 -3.54 -16.43 3.43
C SER A 95 -3.61 -16.41 1.90
N HIS A 96 -2.55 -16.84 1.20
CA HIS A 96 -2.55 -16.93 -0.27
C HIS A 96 -3.40 -18.11 -0.77
N GLU A 97 -3.57 -19.18 0.03
CA GLU A 97 -4.38 -20.33 -0.37
C GLU A 97 -5.85 -19.92 -0.63
N ILE A 98 -6.34 -18.94 0.12
CA ILE A 98 -7.68 -18.39 -0.06
C ILE A 98 -7.76 -17.63 -1.39
N GLY A 99 -8.55 -18.14 -2.32
CA GLY A 99 -8.78 -17.50 -3.62
C GLY A 99 -7.68 -17.74 -4.67
N TRP A 100 -6.71 -18.61 -4.39
CA TRP A 100 -5.67 -18.98 -5.35
C TRP A 100 -6.25 -19.57 -6.65
N PHE A 101 -7.30 -20.39 -6.53
CA PHE A 101 -8.06 -20.97 -7.65
C PHE A 101 -9.43 -20.30 -7.82
N SER A 102 -9.46 -18.97 -7.81
CA SER A 102 -10.71 -18.18 -7.90
C SER A 102 -11.24 -17.96 -9.31
N THR A 103 -10.51 -18.39 -10.34
CA THR A 103 -10.94 -18.27 -11.74
C THR A 103 -12.25 -19.04 -11.95
N PRO A 104 -13.35 -18.37 -12.29
CA PRO A 104 -14.65 -19.03 -12.41
C PRO A 104 -14.65 -19.98 -13.61
N LEU A 105 -15.03 -21.24 -13.37
CA LEU A 105 -15.13 -22.28 -14.42
C LEU A 105 -16.20 -21.96 -15.47
N MET A 106 -17.19 -21.14 -15.10
CA MET A 106 -18.28 -20.75 -15.98
C MET A 106 -18.28 -19.24 -16.19
N LYS A 107 -18.70 -18.81 -17.39
CA LYS A 107 -18.97 -17.40 -17.67
C LYS A 107 -19.94 -16.85 -16.63
N GLN A 108 -19.66 -15.65 -16.12
CA GLN A 108 -20.49 -15.01 -15.10
C GLN A 108 -21.97 -15.05 -15.55
N ARG A 109 -22.78 -15.76 -14.76
CA ARG A 109 -24.23 -15.80 -14.96
C ARG A 109 -24.76 -14.38 -14.80
N ILE A 110 -25.76 -14.00 -15.60
CA ILE A 110 -26.38 -12.67 -15.50
C ILE A 110 -26.83 -12.48 -14.04
N SER A 111 -26.19 -11.54 -13.36
CA SER A 111 -26.56 -11.18 -12.00
C SER A 111 -27.78 -10.27 -12.06
N VAL A 112 -28.95 -10.87 -11.87
CA VAL A 112 -30.22 -10.15 -11.73
C VAL A 112 -30.44 -9.79 -10.26
N GLY A 113 -29.68 -8.81 -9.78
CA GLY A 113 -29.95 -8.19 -8.49
C GLY A 113 -31.27 -7.39 -8.54
N LEU A 114 -31.94 -7.27 -7.39
CA LEU A 114 -33.06 -6.33 -7.24
C LEU A 114 -32.54 -4.91 -7.49
N LYS A 115 -32.95 -4.30 -8.60
CA LYS A 115 -32.67 -2.89 -8.89
C LYS A 115 -33.80 -2.04 -8.30
N SER A 116 -33.44 -0.91 -7.70
CA SER A 116 -34.43 0.09 -7.30
C SER A 116 -35.09 0.68 -8.55
N ASN A 117 -36.41 0.68 -8.59
CA ASN A 117 -37.21 1.39 -9.58
C ASN A 117 -37.52 2.81 -9.10
N GLU A 118 -38.08 3.63 -9.99
CA GLU A 118 -38.46 5.03 -9.70
C GLU A 118 -39.34 5.15 -8.45
N ILE A 119 -40.30 4.23 -8.27
CA ILE A 119 -41.20 4.22 -7.12
C ILE A 119 -40.45 3.96 -5.81
N THR A 120 -39.55 2.98 -5.81
CA THR A 120 -38.72 2.68 -4.61
C THR A 120 -37.74 3.81 -4.32
N SER A 121 -37.21 4.48 -5.35
CA SER A 121 -36.36 5.66 -5.21
C SER A 121 -37.15 6.84 -4.61
N TYR A 122 -38.36 7.11 -5.13
CA TYR A 122 -39.27 8.11 -4.60
C TYR A 122 -39.64 7.83 -3.14
N ALA A 123 -40.01 6.59 -2.81
CA ALA A 123 -40.35 6.21 -1.44
C ALA A 123 -39.18 6.47 -0.48
N ALA A 124 -37.95 6.13 -0.89
CA ALA A 124 -36.73 6.37 -0.12
C ALA A 124 -36.45 7.87 0.09
N LEU A 125 -36.54 8.68 -0.97
CA LEU A 125 -36.39 10.13 -0.89
C LEU A 125 -37.45 10.78 -0.01
N TYR A 126 -38.70 10.33 -0.13
CA TYR A 126 -39.80 10.83 0.68
C TYR A 126 -39.62 10.45 2.16
N THR A 127 -39.21 9.22 2.48
CA THR A 127 -38.86 8.86 3.86
C THR A 127 -37.72 9.71 4.41
N ALA A 128 -36.71 10.03 3.58
CA ALA A 128 -35.59 10.86 4.00
C ALA A 128 -36.01 12.31 4.26
N ALA A 129 -36.91 12.87 3.44
CA ALA A 129 -37.36 14.24 3.56
C ALA A 129 -38.46 14.44 4.63
N MET A 130 -39.42 13.52 4.69
CA MET A 130 -40.66 13.66 5.48
C MET A 130 -40.69 12.75 6.72
N GLY A 131 -39.67 11.90 6.91
CA GLY A 131 -39.56 10.98 8.05
C GLY A 131 -40.59 9.84 8.08
N ARG A 132 -41.43 9.71 7.04
CA ARG A 132 -42.48 8.69 6.93
C ARG A 132 -42.54 8.14 5.52
N ASN A 133 -42.94 6.89 5.35
CA ASN A 133 -43.14 6.29 4.02
C ASN A 133 -44.39 6.88 3.36
N PRO A 134 -44.34 7.32 2.09
CA PRO A 134 -45.49 7.90 1.40
C PRO A 134 -46.67 6.92 1.26
N PHE A 135 -46.42 5.61 1.34
CA PHE A 135 -47.43 4.56 1.24
C PHE A 135 -47.88 4.00 2.61
N ALA A 136 -47.39 4.55 3.72
CA ALA A 136 -47.81 4.11 5.05
C ALA A 136 -49.24 4.59 5.36
N ALA A 137 -50.08 3.71 5.91
CA ALA A 137 -51.40 4.06 6.40
C ALA A 137 -51.30 5.16 7.48
N ARG A 138 -52.28 6.06 7.55
CA ARG A 138 -52.36 7.05 8.63
C ARG A 138 -52.65 6.33 9.95
N ASP A 139 -51.90 6.67 10.99
CA ASP A 139 -52.18 6.18 12.34
C ASP A 139 -53.55 6.74 12.75
N LYS A 140 -54.45 5.84 13.16
CA LYS A 140 -55.81 6.19 13.58
C LYS A 140 -55.81 6.93 14.90
#